data_AF-A0A7J8X438-F1
#
_entry.id   AF-A0A7J8X438-F1
#
_cell.length_a   1.000
_cell.length_b   1.000
_cell.length_c   1.000
_cell.angle_alpha   90.00
_cell.angle_beta   90.00
_cell.angle_gamma   90.00
#
_symmetry.space_group_name_H-M   'P 1'
#
loop_
_entity.id
_entity.type
_entity.pdbx_description
1 polymer ?
#
loop_
_entity_poly.entity_id
_entity_poly.type
_entity_poly.pdbx_seq_one_letter_code
_entity_poly.pdbx_strand_id
1 'polypeptide(L)'
;MTVGTSWNILRPETVESLFYLWRLTGNKTYQEWGWNIFQAFEKNSRIESGYVGLKDVNTGVKDNKMQSFFLAETLKYLYLLFSPPTIIPLDEWVFNTEAHPLRIINRNDANLAALEGQHKPVIKIRSRKTGRLGGN
;
A
#
# COMPACT_ATOMS: atom_id res chain seq x y z
N MET A 1 2.93 34.77 16.32
CA MET A 1 1.73 34.02 15.89
C MET A 1 2.09 32.54 16.02
N THR A 2 1.65 31.87 17.08
CA THR A 2 1.89 30.44 17.32
C THR A 2 0.78 29.67 16.61
N VAL A 3 1.06 29.15 15.42
CA VAL A 3 0.07 28.41 14.63
C VAL A 3 0.32 26.92 14.85
N GLY A 4 -0.64 26.24 15.48
CA GLY A 4 -0.71 24.78 15.57
C GLY A 4 0.33 24.08 16.45
N THR A 5 0.09 22.80 16.72
CA THR A 5 1.04 21.91 17.38
C THR A 5 2.28 21.72 16.51
N SER A 6 3.48 21.89 17.07
CA SER A 6 4.75 21.81 16.32
C SER A 6 5.23 20.38 16.04
N TRP A 7 4.50 19.35 16.45
CA TRP A 7 4.91 17.96 16.27
C TRP A 7 4.58 17.42 14.86
N ASN A 8 5.34 16.42 14.41
CA ASN A 8 5.07 15.63 13.21
C ASN A 8 5.22 14.15 13.56
N ILE A 9 4.19 13.34 13.39
CA ILE A 9 4.25 11.89 13.67
C ILE A 9 4.24 11.02 12.42
N LEU A 10 4.95 11.45 11.37
CA LEU A 10 5.13 10.69 10.14
C LEU A 10 3.84 10.52 9.31
N ARG A 11 3.05 11.59 9.30
CA ARG A 11 1.71 11.70 8.72
C ARG A 11 1.71 11.58 7.18
N PRO A 12 0.80 10.78 6.57
CA PRO A 12 0.82 10.48 5.13
C PRO A 12 0.07 11.48 4.24
N GLU A 13 -0.85 12.26 4.79
CA GLU A 13 -1.95 12.91 4.05
C GLU A 13 -1.46 13.89 2.98
N THR A 14 -0.32 14.56 3.23
CA THR A 14 0.29 15.45 2.23
C THR A 14 0.84 14.64 1.05
N VAL A 15 1.57 13.54 1.31
CA VAL A 15 2.15 12.70 0.24
C VAL A 15 1.04 12.01 -0.56
N GLU A 16 -0.02 11.54 0.11
CA GLU A 16 -1.21 11.00 -0.55
C GLU A 16 -1.80 12.00 -1.55
N SER A 17 -1.99 13.25 -1.13
CA SER A 17 -2.51 14.31 -1.99
C SER A 17 -1.61 14.55 -3.21
N LEU A 18 -0.29 14.58 -3.01
CA LEU A 18 0.67 14.73 -4.11
C LEU A 18 0.62 13.56 -5.10
N PHE A 19 0.46 12.34 -4.60
CA PHE A 19 0.29 11.15 -5.44
C PHE A 19 -0.94 11.27 -6.35
N TYR A 20 -2.11 11.62 -5.81
CA TYR A 20 -3.31 11.81 -6.62
C TYR A 20 -3.16 12.95 -7.62
N LEU A 21 -2.65 14.11 -7.19
CA LEU A 21 -2.44 15.25 -8.06
C LEU A 21 -1.49 14.92 -9.22
N TRP A 22 -0.41 14.19 -8.95
CA TRP A 22 0.51 13.73 -9.99
C TRP A 22 -0.16 12.74 -10.95
N ARG A 23 -0.89 11.72 -10.46
CA ARG A 23 -1.58 10.73 -11.30
C ARG A 23 -2.63 11.36 -12.21
N LEU A 24 -3.34 12.38 -11.73
CA LEU A 24 -4.43 13.03 -12.47
C LEU A 24 -3.95 14.09 -13.46
N THR A 25 -2.85 14.78 -13.16
CA THR A 25 -2.40 15.94 -13.97
C THR A 25 -1.11 15.69 -14.75
N GLY A 26 -0.29 14.72 -14.34
CA GLY A 26 1.06 14.51 -14.86
C GLY A 26 2.08 15.60 -14.48
N ASN A 27 1.72 16.58 -13.65
CA ASN A 27 2.61 17.68 -13.29
C ASN A 27 3.75 17.19 -12.37
N LYS A 28 4.99 17.35 -12.82
CA LYS A 28 6.20 16.87 -12.12
C LYS A 28 6.53 17.66 -10.86
N THR A 29 6.00 18.86 -10.67
CA THR A 29 6.20 19.64 -9.43
C THR A 29 5.75 18.86 -8.18
N TYR A 30 4.71 18.02 -8.30
CA TYR A 30 4.26 17.19 -7.18
C TYR A 30 5.28 16.11 -6.78
N GLN A 31 6.02 15.57 -7.76
CA GLN A 31 7.13 14.65 -7.51
C GLN A 31 8.32 15.37 -6.87
N GLU A 32 8.63 16.60 -7.29
CA GLU A 32 9.67 17.43 -6.67
C GLU A 32 9.35 17.73 -5.20
N TRP A 33 8.11 18.11 -4.90
CA TRP A 33 7.67 18.32 -3.52
C TRP A 33 7.69 17.04 -2.69
N GLY A 34 7.26 15.91 -3.26
CA GLY A 34 7.36 14.60 -2.61
C GLY A 34 8.81 14.20 -2.32
N TRP A 35 9.73 14.52 -3.21
CA TRP A 35 11.17 14.27 -3.02
C TRP A 35 11.73 15.10 -1.86
N ASN A 36 11.39 16.39 -1.81
CA ASN A 36 11.78 17.26 -0.71
C ASN A 36 11.26 16.75 0.65
N ILE A 37 10.02 16.26 0.68
CA ILE A 37 9.44 15.64 1.89
C ILE A 37 10.21 14.37 2.28
N PHE A 38 10.52 13.49 1.32
CA PHE A 38 11.29 12.28 1.61
C PHE A 38 12.68 12.61 2.15
N GLN A 39 13.40 13.56 1.52
CA GLN A 39 14.70 14.03 2.02
C GLN A 39 14.60 14.62 3.44
N ALA A 40 13.49 15.29 3.77
CA ALA A 40 13.24 15.79 5.12
C ALA A 40 13.06 14.65 6.14
N PHE A 41 12.36 13.57 5.79
CA PHE A 41 12.28 12.37 6.63
C PHE A 41 13.64 11.69 6.81
N GLU A 42 14.40 11.53 5.72
CA GLU A 42 15.76 10.95 5.80
C GLU A 42 16.68 11.76 6.72
N LYS A 43 16.61 13.09 6.64
CA LYS A 43 17.47 13.97 7.44
C LYS A 43 17.06 14.02 8.91
N ASN A 44 15.75 14.11 9.20
CA ASN A 44 15.28 14.47 10.54
C ASN A 44 14.66 13.30 11.31
N SER A 45 14.05 12.35 10.62
CA SER A 45 13.28 11.26 11.23
C SER A 45 13.99 9.92 11.20
N ARG A 46 14.99 9.71 10.35
CA ARG A 46 15.76 8.47 10.30
C ARG A 46 16.61 8.29 11.56
N ILE A 47 16.60 7.07 12.08
CA ILE A 47 17.50 6.56 13.12
C ILE A 47 18.07 5.20 12.67
N GLU A 48 18.98 4.63 13.46
CA GLU A 48 19.61 3.34 13.16
C GLU A 48 18.59 2.20 12.98
N SER A 49 17.55 2.17 13.81
CA SER A 49 16.54 1.10 13.83
C SER A 49 15.29 1.37 12.99
N GLY A 50 15.17 2.52 12.31
CA GLY A 50 13.97 2.87 11.54
C GLY A 50 13.71 4.36 11.46
N TYR A 51 12.45 4.76 11.67
CA TYR A 51 12.00 6.16 11.61
C TYR A 51 11.23 6.56 12.85
N VAL A 52 11.35 7.83 13.23
CA VAL A 52 10.62 8.40 14.37
C VAL A 52 10.01 9.74 14.04
N GLY A 53 8.87 10.02 14.67
CA GLY A 53 8.28 11.36 14.65
C GLY A 53 9.17 12.43 15.30
N LEU A 54 8.74 13.68 15.21
CA LEU A 54 9.34 14.84 15.85
C LEU A 54 8.33 15.43 16.85
N LYS A 55 8.79 15.71 18.07
CA LYS A 55 8.02 16.45 19.08
C LYS A 55 7.88 17.93 18.73
N ASP A 56 8.88 18.47 18.03
CA ASP A 56 8.86 19.84 17.51
C ASP A 56 9.72 19.93 16.23
N VAL A 57 9.09 20.27 15.11
CA VAL A 57 9.74 20.39 13.80
C VAL A 57 10.74 21.55 13.71
N ASN A 58 10.60 22.57 14.57
CA ASN A 58 11.51 23.71 14.59
C ASN A 58 12.84 23.38 15.30
N THR A 59 12.81 22.46 16.26
CA THR A 59 14.00 22.06 17.03
C THR A 59 14.60 20.74 16.55
N GLY A 60 13.82 19.91 15.86
CA GLY A 60 14.25 18.57 15.42
C GLY A 60 14.31 17.54 16.55
N VAL A 61 13.74 17.85 17.72
CA VAL A 61 13.65 16.91 18.84
C VAL A 61 12.78 15.73 18.41
N LYS A 62 13.38 14.54 18.40
CA LYS A 62 12.74 13.30 17.99
C LYS A 62 11.79 12.77 19.08
N ASP A 63 10.70 12.15 18.65
CA ASP A 63 9.92 11.23 19.46
C ASP A 63 10.57 9.83 19.43
N ASN A 64 9.98 8.84 20.11
CA ASN A 64 10.46 7.46 20.16
C ASN A 64 9.41 6.47 19.61
N LYS A 65 8.67 6.88 18.57
CA LYS A 65 7.61 6.05 17.96
C LYS A 65 7.67 6.11 16.44
N MET A 66 7.66 4.94 15.83
CA MET A 66 7.33 4.76 14.42
C MET A 66 5.87 4.34 14.33
N GLN A 67 5.07 5.11 13.62
CA GLN A 67 3.66 4.79 13.43
C GLN A 67 3.51 3.75 12.32
N SER A 68 2.60 2.79 12.47
CA SER A 68 2.40 1.72 11.47
C SER A 68 2.03 2.27 10.09
N PHE A 69 1.22 3.33 10.06
CA PHE A 69 0.84 4.04 8.83
C PHE A 69 2.03 4.69 8.10
N PHE A 70 3.18 4.91 8.74
CA PHE A 70 4.35 5.39 8.02
C PHE A 70 4.78 4.38 6.94
N LEU A 71 4.78 3.09 7.29
CA LEU A 71 5.10 2.02 6.36
C LEU A 71 3.95 1.73 5.39
N ALA A 72 2.72 1.65 5.91
CA ALA A 72 1.56 1.29 5.11
C ALA A 72 1.17 2.41 4.12
N GLU A 73 1.34 3.67 4.49
CA GLU A 73 0.80 4.82 3.75
C GLU A 73 1.91 5.72 3.23
N THR A 74 2.69 6.34 4.11
CA THR A 74 3.66 7.39 3.71
C THR A 74 4.67 6.87 2.71
N LEU A 75 5.34 5.74 3.02
CA LEU A 75 6.32 5.13 2.11
C LEU A 75 5.67 4.55 0.86
N LYS A 76 4.44 4.02 0.95
CA LYS A 76 3.71 3.50 -0.21
C LYS A 76 3.37 4.62 -1.19
N TYR A 77 2.82 5.74 -0.72
CA TYR A 77 2.51 6.87 -1.58
C TYR A 77 3.77 7.53 -2.15
N LEU A 78 4.85 7.65 -1.38
CA LEU A 78 6.15 8.07 -1.93
C LEU A 78 6.63 7.13 -3.04
N TYR A 79 6.55 5.82 -2.83
CA TYR A 79 6.92 4.84 -3.86
C TYR A 79 6.05 4.97 -5.12
N LEU A 80 4.73 5.07 -4.96
CA LEU A 80 3.78 5.18 -6.08
C LEU A 80 3.87 6.51 -6.82
N LEU A 81 4.26 7.60 -6.14
CA LEU A 81 4.48 8.91 -6.72
C LEU A 81 5.64 8.91 -7.73
N PHE A 82 6.66 8.07 -7.54
CA PHE A 82 7.78 7.92 -8.46
C PHE A 82 7.67 6.68 -9.37
N SER A 83 6.64 5.86 -9.17
CA SER A 83 6.37 4.68 -10.01
C SER A 83 5.53 5.04 -11.23
N PRO A 84 5.66 4.33 -12.37
CA PRO A 84 4.81 4.54 -13.54
C PRO A 84 3.30 4.43 -13.24
N PRO A 85 2.43 5.14 -13.98
CA PRO A 85 0.98 5.06 -13.81
C PRO A 85 0.36 3.67 -13.99
N THR A 86 1.09 2.76 -14.64
CA THR A 86 0.69 1.36 -14.85
C THR A 86 0.76 0.50 -13.58
N ILE A 87 1.48 0.96 -12.56
CA ILE A 87 1.53 0.29 -11.26
C ILE A 87 0.38 0.82 -10.41
N ILE A 88 -0.55 -0.07 -10.06
CA ILE A 88 -1.83 0.22 -9.37
C ILE A 88 -2.59 1.34 -10.11
N PRO A 89 -3.18 1.04 -11.28
CA PRO A 89 -4.01 2.00 -12.01
C PRO A 89 -5.24 2.41 -11.20
N LEU A 90 -5.57 3.70 -11.15
CA LEU A 90 -6.67 4.25 -10.34
C LEU A 90 -8.07 3.93 -10.89
N ASP A 91 -8.14 3.42 -12.12
CA ASP A 91 -9.34 2.89 -12.77
C ASP A 91 -9.60 1.41 -12.45
N GLU A 92 -8.60 0.70 -11.93
CA GLU A 92 -8.71 -0.71 -11.52
C GLU A 92 -8.70 -0.90 -9.99
N TRP A 93 -8.14 0.06 -9.25
CA TRP A 93 -7.93 -0.03 -7.80
C TRP A 93 -8.42 1.22 -7.07
N VAL A 94 -8.98 1.01 -5.89
CA VAL A 94 -9.34 2.06 -4.94
C VAL A 94 -8.57 1.85 -3.64
N PHE A 95 -8.03 2.93 -3.06
CA PHE A 95 -7.39 2.87 -1.75
C PHE A 95 -8.42 3.06 -0.63
N ASN A 96 -8.34 2.25 0.42
CA ASN A 96 -9.00 2.61 1.68
C ASN A 96 -8.23 3.77 2.37
N THR A 97 -8.76 4.26 3.49
CA THR A 97 -8.14 5.35 4.26
C THR A 97 -6.79 5.03 4.89
N GLU A 98 -6.30 3.78 4.80
CA GLU A 98 -5.01 3.30 5.32
C GLU A 98 -4.10 2.84 4.16
N ALA A 99 -4.36 3.37 2.96
CA ALA A 99 -3.65 3.09 1.72
C ALA A 99 -3.62 1.60 1.30
N HIS A 100 -4.55 0.76 1.77
CA HIS A 100 -4.68 -0.61 1.27
C HIS A 100 -5.42 -0.62 -0.08
N PRO A 101 -4.78 -1.09 -1.16
CA PRO A 101 -5.41 -1.12 -2.48
C PRO A 101 -6.45 -2.26 -2.54
N LEU A 102 -7.66 -1.91 -2.92
CA LEU A 102 -8.78 -2.82 -3.13
C LEU A 102 -9.12 -2.83 -4.62
N ARG A 103 -9.17 -4.03 -5.22
CA ARG A 103 -9.48 -4.17 -6.64
C ARG A 103 -10.96 -3.87 -6.87
N ILE A 104 -11.26 -3.09 -7.90
CA ILE A 104 -12.63 -2.82 -8.35
C ILE A 104 -13.16 -4.11 -8.99
N ILE A 105 -14.29 -4.62 -8.47
CA ILE A 105 -14.98 -5.80 -9.01
C ILE A 105 -16.34 -5.33 -9.53
N ASN A 106 -16.59 -5.47 -10.82
CA ASN A 106 -17.92 -5.19 -11.36
C ASN A 106 -18.90 -6.28 -10.91
N ARG A 107 -20.14 -5.89 -10.62
CA ARG A 107 -21.20 -6.83 -10.22
C ARG A 107 -21.42 -7.94 -11.26
N ASN A 108 -21.24 -7.63 -12.54
CA ASN A 108 -21.36 -8.62 -13.61
C ASN A 108 -20.19 -9.63 -13.58
N ASP A 109 -18.97 -9.18 -13.28
CA ASP A 109 -17.79 -10.05 -13.16
C ASP A 109 -17.86 -10.93 -11.92
N ALA A 110 -18.41 -10.42 -10.82
CA ALA A 110 -18.66 -11.20 -9.60
C ALA A 110 -19.66 -12.33 -9.84
N ASN A 111 -20.71 -12.08 -10.64
CA ASN A 111 -21.66 -13.11 -11.02
C ASN A 111 -21.03 -14.17 -11.94
N LEU A 112 -20.17 -13.76 -12.88
CA LEU A 112 -19.42 -14.68 -13.74
C LEU A 112 -18.44 -15.54 -12.94
N ALA A 113 -17.68 -14.95 -12.01
CA ALA A 113 -16.79 -15.70 -11.11
C ALA A 113 -17.56 -16.65 -10.17
N ALA A 114 -18.74 -16.25 -9.71
CA ALA A 114 -19.62 -17.11 -8.91
C ALA A 114 -20.22 -18.27 -9.73
N LEU A 115 -20.47 -18.07 -11.02
CA LEU A 115 -20.91 -19.11 -11.95
C LEU A 115 -19.77 -20.09 -12.29
N GLU A 116 -18.54 -19.59 -12.48
CA GLU A 116 -17.35 -20.43 -12.69
C GLU A 116 -17.01 -21.28 -11.45
N GLY A 117 -17.25 -20.76 -10.24
CA GLY A 117 -17.08 -21.49 -8.98
C GLY A 117 -18.06 -22.67 -8.76
N GLN A 118 -19.09 -22.83 -9.59
CA GLN A 118 -20.04 -23.95 -9.51
C GLN A 118 -19.59 -25.21 -10.28
N HIS A 119 -18.55 -25.12 -11.13
CA HIS A 119 -17.94 -26.30 -11.74
C HIS A 119 -16.85 -26.91 -10.84
N LYS A 120 -17.27 -27.59 -9.75
CA LYS A 120 -16.37 -28.48 -9.00
C LYS A 120 -15.86 -29.60 -9.94
N PRO A 121 -14.58 -30.00 -9.84
CA PRO A 121 -14.11 -31.19 -10.55
C PRO A 121 -14.79 -32.42 -9.98
N VAL A 122 -15.38 -33.24 -10.85
CA VAL A 122 -15.89 -34.57 -10.48
C VAL A 122 -14.70 -35.40 -10.00
N ILE A 123 -14.62 -35.65 -8.69
CA ILE A 123 -13.71 -36.63 -8.12
C ILE A 123 -14.14 -38.00 -8.64
N LYS A 124 -13.45 -38.53 -9.67
CA LYS A 124 -13.57 -39.95 -10.03
C LYS A 124 -12.91 -40.78 -8.93
N ILE A 125 -13.71 -41.32 -8.02
CA ILE A 125 -13.29 -42.39 -7.11
C ILE A 125 -12.94 -43.59 -7.99
N ARG A 126 -11.65 -43.86 -8.17
CA ARG A 126 -11.17 -45.05 -8.88
C ARG A 126 -11.23 -46.22 -7.90
N SER A 127 -12.15 -47.16 -8.16
CA SER A 127 -12.35 -48.39 -7.38
C SER A 127 -11.05 -49.15 -7.08
N ARG A 128 -10.95 -49.62 -5.83
CA ARG A 128 -9.90 -50.55 -5.36
C ARG A 128 -9.81 -51.77 -6.29
N LYS A 129 -8.63 -52.03 -6.86
CA LYS A 129 -8.31 -53.35 -7.42
C LYS A 129 -7.82 -54.25 -6.29
N THR A 130 -8.59 -55.30 -6.07
CA THR A 130 -8.32 -56.51 -5.29
C THR A 130 -6.94 -57.10 -5.57
N GLY A 131 -6.16 -57.34 -4.51
CA GLY A 131 -4.92 -58.12 -4.57
C GLY A 131 -5.22 -59.60 -4.86
N ARG A 132 -4.51 -60.17 -5.83
CA ARG A 132 -4.54 -61.59 -6.18
C ARG A 132 -3.27 -62.27 -5.66
N LEU A 133 -3.46 -63.47 -5.14
CA LEU A 133 -2.55 -64.31 -4.37
C LEU A 133 -1.24 -64.71 -5.09
N GLY A 134 -0.15 -64.77 -4.31
CA GLY A 134 0.79 -65.89 -4.12
C GLY A 134 1.44 -66.60 -5.32
N GLY A 135 2.77 -66.76 -5.23
CA GLY A 135 3.54 -67.76 -5.99
C GLY A 135 5.01 -67.77 -5.53
N ASN A 136 5.45 -68.95 -5.10
CA ASN A 136 6.74 -69.33 -4.48
C ASN A 136 8.02 -68.70 -5.03
#